data_AF-A0A0R3Q9D9-F1
#
_entry.id   AF-A0A0R3Q9D9-F1
#
_cell.length_a   1.000
_cell.length_b   1.000
_cell.length_c   1.000
_cell.angle_alpha   90.00
_cell.angle_beta   90.00
_cell.angle_gamma   90.00
#
_symmetry.space_group_name_H-M   'P 1'
#
loop_
_entity.id
_entity.type
_entity.pdbx_description
1 polymer ?
#
loop_
_entity_poly.entity_id
_entity_poly.type
_entity_poly.pdbx_seq_one_letter_code
_entity_poly.pdbx_strand_id
1 'polypeptide(L)'
;MESRVQLTCPECSELLHPTDIYSLMAHCPDLIKKYETFALRRVLMMDPDTRWCPAPDCTYAVIATACAACPELRCERPGCGALFCYHCKGPWHASQTCDEARKERGEIYRRAIPQLSATQESTLKRTNVNFLYLESGDIKACPRCRTYIVKMNDGSCNHMVCAMCSAQFCWLCLREINDLHYLSPTGCTFWGKKPWTRKKKLLCQVGTLIGAPVGIALIAGLAIPGIIFGVPVFVGRKVNQRFAHLTKIRRRCLTAGSVIGSLVVSPVLAVMAVG
;
A
#
# COMPACT_ATOMS: atom_id res chain seq x y z
N MET A 1 -7.48 -21.41 5.81
CA MET A 1 -7.17 -20.87 4.47
C MET A 1 -8.42 -20.45 3.71
N GLU A 2 -9.59 -20.98 4.04
CA GLU A 2 -10.82 -20.89 3.23
C GLU A 2 -11.51 -19.50 3.21
N SER A 3 -11.31 -18.63 4.20
CA SER A 3 -11.94 -17.30 4.24
C SER A 3 -11.27 -16.23 3.35
N ARG A 4 -10.17 -16.58 2.66
CA ARG A 4 -9.27 -15.66 1.92
C ARG A 4 -9.75 -15.26 0.53
N VAL A 5 -10.77 -15.93 -0.03
CA VAL A 5 -11.11 -15.79 -1.46
C VAL A 5 -12.41 -15.01 -1.62
N GLN A 6 -12.37 -13.91 -2.38
CA GLN A 6 -13.58 -13.26 -2.89
C GLN A 6 -14.07 -14.10 -4.08
N LEU A 7 -15.36 -14.42 -4.12
CA LEU A 7 -15.93 -15.25 -5.17
C LEU A 7 -16.04 -14.42 -6.45
N THR A 8 -15.36 -14.85 -7.49
CA THR A 8 -15.36 -14.21 -8.80
C THR A 8 -15.93 -15.14 -9.87
N CYS A 9 -16.46 -14.55 -10.93
CA CYS A 9 -16.83 -15.29 -12.13
C CYS A 9 -15.58 -15.95 -12.73
N PRO A 10 -15.63 -17.25 -13.07
CA PRO A 10 -14.49 -17.95 -13.65
C PRO A 10 -14.12 -17.47 -15.07
N GLU A 11 -15.03 -16.78 -15.77
CA GLU A 11 -14.85 -16.35 -17.16
C GLU A 11 -14.34 -14.91 -17.27
N CYS A 12 -14.92 -13.97 -16.50
CA CYS A 12 -14.56 -12.54 -16.57
C CYS A 12 -13.79 -12.01 -15.35
N SER A 13 -13.58 -12.83 -14.31
CA SER A 13 -12.95 -12.43 -13.04
C SER A 13 -13.67 -11.31 -12.26
N GLU A 14 -14.89 -10.93 -12.65
CA GLU A 14 -15.71 -9.98 -11.89
C GLU A 14 -16.23 -10.60 -10.59
N LEU A 15 -16.49 -9.75 -9.59
CA LEU A 15 -17.04 -10.17 -8.30
C LEU A 15 -18.47 -10.66 -8.45
N LEU A 16 -18.76 -11.84 -7.90
CA LEU A 16 -20.13 -12.37 -7.84
C LEU A 16 -20.95 -11.63 -6.78
N HIS A 17 -22.15 -11.20 -7.16
CA HIS A 17 -23.07 -10.59 -6.22
C HIS A 17 -23.61 -11.66 -5.24
N PRO A 18 -23.87 -11.34 -3.95
CA PRO A 18 -24.43 -12.30 -3.00
C PRO A 18 -25.69 -13.00 -3.50
N THR A 19 -26.59 -12.28 -4.18
CA THR A 19 -27.82 -12.86 -4.76
C THR A 19 -27.52 -13.96 -5.77
N ASP A 20 -26.49 -13.79 -6.61
CA ASP A 20 -26.09 -14.81 -7.58
C ASP A 20 -25.54 -16.04 -6.87
N ILE A 21 -24.77 -15.83 -5.80
CA ILE A 21 -24.21 -16.91 -4.97
C ILE A 21 -25.35 -17.69 -4.30
N TYR A 22 -26.34 -17.03 -3.71
CA TYR A 22 -27.52 -17.70 -3.14
C TYR A 22 -28.30 -18.46 -4.20
N SER A 23 -28.46 -17.90 -5.40
CA SER A 23 -29.19 -18.53 -6.50
C SER A 23 -28.45 -19.78 -7.01
N LEU A 24 -27.13 -19.70 -7.18
CA LEU A 24 -26.29 -20.81 -7.63
C LEU A 24 -26.19 -21.93 -6.58
N MET A 25 -26.27 -21.59 -5.29
CA MET A 25 -26.14 -22.54 -4.17
C MET A 25 -27.48 -22.94 -3.55
N ALA A 26 -28.61 -22.60 -4.17
CA ALA A 26 -29.95 -22.78 -3.60
C ALA A 26 -30.24 -24.21 -3.11
N HIS A 27 -29.62 -25.22 -3.74
CA HIS A 27 -29.80 -26.63 -3.41
C HIS A 27 -28.76 -27.19 -2.42
N CYS A 28 -27.86 -26.35 -1.91
CA CYS A 28 -26.73 -26.75 -1.07
C CYS A 28 -26.69 -25.91 0.23
N PRO A 29 -27.60 -26.16 1.20
CA PRO A 29 -27.73 -25.34 2.41
C PRO A 29 -26.45 -25.28 3.25
N ASP A 30 -25.67 -26.36 3.30
CA ASP A 30 -24.40 -26.40 4.02
C ASP A 30 -23.35 -25.43 3.43
N LEU A 31 -23.34 -25.28 2.09
CA LEU A 31 -22.44 -24.35 1.40
C LEU A 31 -22.87 -22.91 1.64
N ILE A 32 -24.17 -22.63 1.65
CA ILE A 32 -24.71 -21.31 1.99
C ILE A 32 -24.28 -20.92 3.40
N LYS A 33 -24.46 -21.80 4.38
CA LYS A 33 -24.05 -21.54 5.77
C LYS A 33 -22.55 -21.28 5.90
N LYS A 34 -21.72 -22.01 5.14
CA LYS A 34 -20.27 -21.81 5.09
C LYS A 34 -19.92 -20.46 4.45
N TYR A 35 -20.59 -20.09 3.36
CA TYR A 35 -20.46 -18.78 2.70
C TYR A 35 -20.79 -17.64 3.68
N GLU A 36 -21.95 -17.67 4.32
CA GLU A 36 -22.40 -16.66 5.29
C GLU A 36 -21.40 -16.52 6.44
N THR A 37 -20.94 -17.64 7.01
CA THR A 37 -19.95 -17.65 8.09
C THR A 37 -18.64 -16.97 7.67
N PHE A 38 -18.15 -17.24 6.47
CA PHE A 38 -16.91 -16.62 5.98
C PHE A 38 -17.09 -15.16 5.55
N ALA A 39 -18.25 -14.81 4.98
CA ALA A 39 -18.60 -13.45 4.63
C ALA A 39 -18.68 -12.57 5.88
N LEU A 40 -19.42 -13.01 6.91
CA LEU A 40 -19.52 -12.33 8.19
C LEU A 40 -18.15 -12.18 8.85
N ARG A 41 -17.36 -13.25 8.88
CA ARG A 41 -15.99 -13.21 9.42
C ARG A 41 -15.12 -12.16 8.72
N ARG A 42 -15.25 -12.00 7.40
CA ARG A 42 -14.52 -10.98 6.64
C ARG A 42 -14.90 -9.56 7.05
N VAL A 43 -16.20 -9.28 7.16
CA VAL A 43 -16.71 -7.98 7.61
C VAL A 43 -16.21 -7.66 9.02
N LEU A 44 -16.37 -8.61 9.95
CA LEU A 44 -15.95 -8.46 11.34
C LEU A 44 -14.42 -8.33 11.51
N MET A 45 -13.60 -8.87 10.61
CA MET A 45 -12.14 -8.66 10.65
C MET A 45 -11.71 -7.24 10.25
N MET A 46 -12.57 -6.49 9.56
CA MET A 46 -12.32 -5.09 9.21
C MET A 46 -12.75 -4.12 10.32
N ASP A 47 -13.67 -4.57 11.18
CA ASP A 47 -14.15 -3.79 12.31
C ASP A 47 -13.07 -3.67 13.41
N PRO A 48 -12.69 -2.44 13.82
CA PRO A 48 -11.61 -2.22 14.77
C PRO A 48 -11.94 -2.63 16.21
N ASP A 49 -13.22 -2.82 16.56
CA ASP A 49 -13.68 -3.16 17.91
C ASP A 49 -13.98 -4.66 18.07
N THR A 50 -14.04 -5.40 16.96
CA THR A 50 -14.23 -6.84 16.95
C THR A 50 -12.98 -7.58 17.46
N ARG A 51 -13.17 -8.51 18.40
CA ARG A 51 -12.15 -9.39 18.94
C ARG A 51 -12.60 -10.85 18.87
N TRP A 52 -11.80 -11.65 18.16
CA TRP A 52 -12.03 -13.09 18.03
C TRP A 52 -11.51 -13.83 19.27
N CYS A 53 -12.27 -14.81 19.73
CA CYS A 53 -11.84 -15.69 20.80
C CYS A 53 -10.56 -16.44 20.39
N PRO A 54 -9.49 -16.43 21.21
CA PRO A 54 -8.23 -17.12 20.88
C PRO A 54 -8.26 -18.63 21.18
N ALA A 55 -9.35 -19.15 21.77
CA ALA A 55 -9.46 -20.57 22.09
C ALA A 55 -9.45 -21.43 20.80
N PRO A 56 -8.80 -22.60 20.82
CA PRO A 56 -8.80 -23.51 19.68
C PRO A 56 -10.24 -23.87 19.29
N ASP A 57 -10.50 -23.95 17.99
CA ASP A 57 -11.81 -24.30 17.41
C ASP A 57 -12.99 -23.43 17.86
N CYS A 58 -12.71 -22.24 18.40
CA CYS A 58 -13.72 -21.25 18.72
C CYS A 58 -13.85 -20.22 17.59
N THR A 59 -15.07 -20.09 17.06
CA THR A 59 -15.42 -19.11 16.01
C THR A 59 -16.23 -17.94 16.56
N TYR A 60 -16.27 -17.77 17.88
CA TYR A 60 -17.00 -16.66 18.52
C TYR A 60 -16.16 -15.38 18.48
N ALA A 61 -16.82 -14.25 18.26
CA ALA A 61 -16.22 -12.92 18.30
C ALA A 61 -17.08 -12.00 19.16
N VAL A 62 -16.44 -11.07 19.85
CA VAL A 62 -17.07 -10.05 20.70
C VAL A 62 -16.78 -8.69 20.06
N ILE A 63 -17.80 -7.86 19.90
CA ILE A 63 -17.63 -6.45 19.50
C ILE A 63 -17.56 -5.63 20.79
N ALA A 64 -16.36 -5.15 21.11
CA ALA A 64 -16.08 -4.50 22.37
C ALA A 64 -15.84 -3.00 22.15
N THR A 65 -16.89 -2.19 22.27
CA THR A 65 -16.81 -0.74 22.13
C THR A 65 -16.36 -0.08 23.43
N ALA A 66 -15.47 0.91 23.36
CA ALA A 66 -15.06 1.75 24.49
C ALA A 66 -14.37 1.02 25.69
N CYS A 67 -13.68 -0.09 25.45
CA CYS A 67 -12.93 -0.84 26.48
C CYS A 67 -11.55 -0.24 26.83
N ALA A 68 -11.46 1.07 27.09
CA ALA A 68 -10.18 1.72 27.42
C ALA A 68 -9.71 1.42 28.86
N ALA A 69 -10.66 1.21 29.79
CA ALA A 69 -10.38 0.98 31.21
C ALA A 69 -10.41 -0.51 31.60
N CYS A 70 -11.17 -1.35 30.88
CA CYS A 70 -11.32 -2.77 31.16
C CYS A 70 -10.97 -3.60 29.90
N PRO A 71 -9.72 -4.07 29.77
CA PRO A 71 -9.29 -4.80 28.58
C PRO A 71 -9.62 -6.30 28.63
N GLU A 72 -10.25 -6.79 29.70
CA GLU A 72 -10.66 -8.19 29.84
C GLU A 72 -11.94 -8.46 29.06
N LEU A 73 -11.90 -9.45 28.17
CA LEU A 73 -13.06 -9.93 27.43
C LEU A 73 -13.32 -11.38 27.76
N ARG A 74 -14.60 -11.75 27.84
CA ARG A 74 -15.05 -13.12 28.05
C ARG A 74 -15.75 -13.65 26.81
N CYS A 75 -15.39 -14.86 26.40
CA CYS A 75 -16.10 -15.58 25.35
C CYS A 75 -17.45 -16.07 25.88
N GLU A 76 -18.54 -15.61 25.29
CA GLU A 76 -19.91 -15.96 25.69
C GLU A 76 -20.43 -17.22 24.98
N ARG A 77 -19.61 -17.85 24.12
CA ARG A 77 -19.97 -19.12 23.51
C ARG A 77 -20.20 -20.19 24.60
N PRO A 78 -21.35 -20.88 24.61
CA PRO A 78 -21.59 -21.99 25.52
C PRO A 78 -20.46 -23.02 25.45
N GLY A 79 -19.89 -23.38 26.60
CA GLY A 79 -18.81 -24.35 26.71
C GLY A 79 -17.38 -23.82 26.44
N CYS A 80 -17.21 -22.55 26.08
CA CYS A 80 -15.87 -21.97 25.88
C CYS A 80 -15.40 -21.15 27.08
N GLY A 81 -16.08 -20.05 27.40
CA GLY A 81 -15.78 -19.21 28.58
C GLY A 81 -14.38 -18.56 28.63
N ALA A 82 -13.58 -18.68 27.57
CA ALA A 82 -12.19 -18.21 27.56
C ALA A 82 -12.09 -16.69 27.79
N LEU A 83 -11.11 -16.28 28.58
CA LEU A 83 -10.78 -14.88 28.84
C LEU A 83 -9.64 -14.42 27.93
N PHE A 84 -9.77 -13.24 27.34
CA PHE A 84 -8.78 -12.71 26.39
C PHE A 84 -8.67 -11.19 26.45
N CYS A 85 -7.53 -10.67 26.01
CA CYS A 85 -7.18 -9.26 26.11
C CYS A 85 -7.64 -8.48 24.87
N TYR A 86 -8.37 -7.38 25.09
CA TYR A 86 -8.82 -6.45 24.07
C TYR A 86 -7.66 -5.88 23.24
N HIS A 87 -6.55 -5.48 23.86
CA HIS A 87 -5.44 -4.84 23.14
C HIS A 87 -4.56 -5.85 22.38
N CYS A 88 -4.16 -6.93 23.05
CA CYS A 88 -3.17 -7.85 22.48
C CYS A 88 -3.79 -8.97 21.64
N LYS A 89 -5.11 -9.20 21.75
CA LYS A 89 -5.91 -10.27 21.12
C LYS A 89 -5.49 -11.69 21.52
N GLY A 90 -4.81 -11.82 22.65
CA GLY A 90 -4.33 -13.09 23.21
C GLY A 90 -5.11 -13.52 24.45
N PRO A 91 -4.77 -14.69 25.04
CA PRO A 91 -5.25 -15.06 26.36
C PRO A 91 -5.10 -13.92 27.37
N TRP A 92 -6.04 -13.82 28.31
CA TRP A 92 -6.06 -12.76 29.30
C TRP A 92 -4.80 -12.79 30.18
N HIS A 93 -4.34 -11.60 30.57
CA HIS A 93 -3.16 -11.43 31.39
C HIS A 93 -3.32 -10.22 32.32
N ALA A 94 -3.37 -10.47 33.63
CA ALA A 94 -3.69 -9.44 34.63
C ALA A 94 -2.47 -8.62 35.07
N SER A 95 -1.29 -9.24 35.21
CA SER A 95 -0.11 -8.66 35.86
C SER A 95 1.02 -8.25 34.90
N GLN A 96 0.85 -8.46 33.60
CA GLN A 96 1.89 -8.23 32.59
C GLN A 96 1.40 -7.34 31.47
N THR A 97 2.34 -6.63 30.84
CA THR A 97 2.06 -5.84 29.64
C THR A 97 1.72 -6.76 28.47
N CYS A 98 1.03 -6.20 27.46
CA CYS A 98 0.71 -6.93 26.23
C CYS A 98 1.95 -7.46 25.51
N ASP A 99 3.08 -6.75 25.61
CA ASP A 99 4.33 -7.12 24.95
C ASP A 99 5.05 -8.26 25.69
N GLU A 100 5.07 -8.24 27.02
CA GLU A 100 5.58 -9.34 27.84
C GLU A 100 4.78 -10.63 27.60
N ALA A 101 3.45 -10.53 27.65
CA ALA A 101 2.55 -11.64 27.38
C ALA A 101 2.74 -12.22 25.96
N ARG A 102 3.14 -11.40 24.99
CA ARG A 102 3.47 -11.86 23.63
C ARG A 102 4.80 -12.59 23.59
N LYS A 103 5.81 -12.05 24.26
CA LYS A 103 7.16 -12.63 24.32
C LYS A 103 7.12 -14.01 24.96
N GLU A 104 6.43 -14.13 26.10
CA GLU A 104 6.24 -15.38 26.82
C GLU A 104 5.60 -16.47 25.94
N ARG A 105 4.51 -16.15 25.23
CA ARG A 105 3.85 -17.08 24.29
C ARG A 105 4.78 -17.52 23.15
N GLY A 106 5.59 -16.59 22.63
CA GLY A 106 6.58 -16.89 21.60
C GLY A 106 7.65 -17.86 22.10
N GLU A 107 8.09 -17.73 23.34
CA GLU A 107 9.05 -18.66 23.96
C GLU A 107 8.44 -20.04 24.20
N ILE A 108 7.16 -20.13 24.59
CA ILE A 108 6.46 -21.42 24.74
C ILE A 108 6.43 -22.17 23.40
N TYR A 109 6.08 -21.48 22.31
CA TYR A 109 6.09 -22.08 20.97
C TYR A 109 7.51 -22.51 20.55
N ARG A 110 8.54 -21.74 20.90
CA ARG A 110 9.94 -22.09 20.64
C ARG A 110 10.42 -23.30 21.45
N ARG A 111 9.94 -23.48 22.68
CA ARG A 111 10.26 -24.63 23.54
C ARG A 111 9.48 -25.90 23.19
N ALA A 112 8.27 -25.77 22.64
CA ALA A 112 7.46 -26.89 22.18
C ALA A 112 8.05 -27.59 20.93
N ILE A 113 9.04 -26.97 20.27
CA ILE A 113 9.96 -27.64 19.35
C ILE A 113 11.03 -28.32 20.23
N PRO A 114 11.14 -29.67 20.26
CA PRO A 114 12.17 -30.35 21.03
C PRO A 114 13.56 -29.84 20.63
N GLN A 115 14.23 -29.20 21.59
CA GLN A 115 15.64 -28.86 21.50
C GLN A 115 16.43 -30.18 21.44
N LEU A 116 16.91 -30.57 20.25
CA LEU A 116 18.12 -31.39 20.23
C LEU A 116 19.22 -30.49 20.80
N SER A 117 19.61 -30.85 22.01
CA SER A 117 20.51 -30.18 22.91
C SER A 117 21.80 -29.69 22.25
N ALA A 118 22.20 -28.50 22.68
CA ALA A 118 23.51 -27.91 22.52
C ALA A 118 24.64 -28.95 22.73
N THR A 119 25.42 -29.19 21.69
CA THR A 119 26.87 -29.34 21.82
C THR A 119 27.52 -28.92 20.51
N GLN A 120 28.47 -28.00 20.66
CA GLN A 120 29.50 -27.60 19.70
C GLN A 120 29.09 -26.71 18.53
N GLU A 121 29.61 -25.49 18.63
CA GLU A 121 29.96 -24.63 17.52
C GLU A 121 30.67 -25.41 16.40
N SER A 122 30.47 -24.89 15.19
CA SER A 122 31.18 -25.24 13.96
C SER A 122 30.68 -26.49 13.21
N THR A 123 30.29 -26.23 11.96
CA THR A 123 30.44 -27.17 10.85
C THR A 123 29.43 -28.34 10.78
N LEU A 124 28.20 -28.09 10.31
CA LEU A 124 27.64 -28.91 9.22
C LEU A 124 26.32 -28.34 8.68
N LYS A 125 26.38 -27.84 7.45
CA LYS A 125 25.27 -27.92 6.50
C LYS A 125 24.94 -29.41 6.29
N ARG A 126 23.65 -29.71 6.04
CA ARG A 126 23.14 -30.95 5.36
C ARG A 126 22.75 -32.08 6.33
N THR A 127 21.48 -32.17 6.71
CA THR A 127 20.44 -32.96 5.99
C THR A 127 19.09 -32.96 6.74
N ASN A 128 18.01 -32.90 5.95
CA ASN A 128 16.68 -33.51 6.17
C ASN A 128 15.79 -32.97 7.31
N VAL A 129 15.03 -31.91 7.06
CA VAL A 129 13.66 -31.94 6.49
C VAL A 129 13.26 -30.50 6.12
N ASN A 130 12.46 -30.37 5.06
CA ASN A 130 12.31 -29.18 4.24
C ASN A 130 11.43 -28.06 4.86
N PHE A 131 11.73 -27.62 6.10
CA PHE A 131 11.09 -26.47 6.77
C PHE A 131 12.00 -25.22 6.83
N LEU A 132 13.07 -25.19 6.03
CA LEU A 132 14.22 -24.29 6.20
C LEU A 132 14.31 -23.18 5.12
N TYR A 133 13.18 -22.60 4.73
CA TYR A 133 13.12 -21.45 3.79
C TYR A 133 12.27 -20.28 4.30
N LEU A 134 12.10 -20.16 5.61
CA LEU A 134 11.44 -19.00 6.22
C LEU A 134 12.48 -18.28 7.05
N GLU A 135 13.20 -17.35 6.43
CA GLU A 135 14.07 -16.45 7.17
C GLU A 135 13.21 -15.52 8.05
N SER A 136 13.79 -15.05 9.15
CA SER A 136 13.20 -14.08 10.08
C SER A 136 12.93 -12.74 9.37
N GLY A 137 11.85 -12.67 8.60
CA GLY A 137 11.53 -11.55 7.70
C GLY A 137 10.49 -11.89 6.64
N ASP A 138 10.25 -13.18 6.43
CA ASP A 138 9.41 -13.70 5.34
C ASP A 138 7.95 -13.79 5.75
N ILE A 139 7.68 -13.87 7.05
CA ILE A 139 6.36 -13.78 7.66
C ILE A 139 6.24 -12.47 8.43
N LYS A 140 5.22 -11.68 8.11
CA LYS A 140 4.85 -10.50 8.90
C LYS A 140 3.35 -10.45 9.12
N ALA A 141 2.94 -9.80 10.21
CA ALA A 141 1.53 -9.61 10.52
C ALA A 141 0.98 -8.36 9.80
N CYS A 142 -0.22 -8.47 9.22
CA CYS A 142 -0.95 -7.33 8.68
C CYS A 142 -1.13 -6.24 9.76
N PRO A 143 -0.90 -4.94 9.46
CA PRO A 143 -1.04 -3.89 10.47
C PRO A 143 -2.45 -3.74 11.03
N ARG A 144 -3.48 -4.00 10.21
CA ARG A 144 -4.89 -3.88 10.57
C ARG A 144 -5.40 -5.12 11.30
N CYS A 145 -5.51 -6.25 10.59
CA CYS A 145 -6.13 -7.47 11.14
C CYS A 145 -5.16 -8.41 11.85
N ARG A 146 -3.83 -8.17 11.80
CA ARG A 146 -2.78 -9.02 12.39
C ARG A 146 -2.67 -10.45 11.85
N THR A 147 -3.37 -10.78 10.77
CA THR A 147 -3.15 -12.06 10.08
C THR A 147 -1.70 -12.16 9.62
N TYR A 148 -1.08 -13.32 9.78
CA TYR A 148 0.26 -13.58 9.24
C TYR A 148 0.20 -13.70 7.72
N ILE A 149 1.13 -13.01 7.07
CA ILE A 149 1.28 -12.92 5.61
C ILE A 149 2.72 -13.32 5.30
N VAL A 150 2.89 -14.17 4.28
CA VAL A 150 4.20 -14.56 3.78
C VAL A 150 4.47 -13.80 2.48
N LYS A 151 5.66 -13.21 2.33
CA LYS A 151 6.12 -12.59 1.08
C LYS A 151 7.24 -13.43 0.47
N MET A 152 7.17 -13.66 -0.84
CA MET A 152 8.27 -14.29 -1.58
C MET A 152 9.41 -13.27 -1.78
N ASN A 153 10.66 -13.70 -1.56
CA ASN A 153 11.83 -12.82 -1.43
C ASN A 153 12.62 -12.56 -2.73
N ASP A 154 11.93 -12.56 -3.85
CA ASP A 154 12.46 -12.37 -5.22
C ASP A 154 12.78 -10.90 -5.58
N GLY A 155 12.59 -9.96 -4.65
CA GLY A 155 12.71 -8.52 -4.94
C GLY A 155 11.40 -7.87 -5.37
N SER A 156 10.28 -8.59 -5.24
CA SER A 156 8.90 -8.14 -5.48
C SER A 156 8.51 -6.84 -4.76
N CYS A 157 7.43 -6.25 -5.27
CA CYS A 157 6.81 -5.02 -4.80
C CYS A 157 6.57 -5.02 -3.28
N ASN A 158 6.87 -3.91 -2.62
CA ASN A 158 6.62 -3.72 -1.19
C ASN A 158 5.19 -3.25 -0.87
N HIS A 159 4.39 -2.92 -1.88
CA HIS A 159 2.96 -2.68 -1.74
C HIS A 159 2.25 -4.03 -1.63
N MET A 160 1.77 -4.36 -0.44
CA MET A 160 1.04 -5.60 -0.19
C MET A 160 -0.41 -5.32 0.15
N VAL A 161 -1.28 -6.19 -0.34
CA VAL A 161 -2.71 -6.17 -0.01
C VAL A 161 -3.00 -7.35 0.91
N CYS A 162 -3.57 -7.07 2.08
CA CYS A 162 -3.98 -8.14 2.98
C CYS A 162 -5.18 -8.91 2.40
N ALA A 163 -5.04 -10.20 2.12
CA ALA A 163 -6.13 -11.04 1.63
C ALA A 163 -7.32 -11.18 2.61
N MET A 164 -7.16 -10.78 3.88
CA MET A 164 -8.21 -10.93 4.90
C MET A 164 -9.04 -9.67 5.12
N CYS A 165 -8.39 -8.49 5.14
CA CYS A 165 -9.06 -7.21 5.42
C CYS A 165 -8.89 -6.17 4.31
N SER A 166 -8.31 -6.58 3.17
CA SER A 166 -8.00 -5.72 2.00
C SER A 166 -7.15 -4.48 2.29
N ALA A 167 -6.61 -4.33 3.50
CA ALA A 167 -5.73 -3.23 3.85
C ALA A 167 -4.49 -3.26 2.94
N GLN A 168 -4.24 -2.12 2.29
CA GLN A 168 -3.05 -1.86 1.49
C GLN A 168 -1.95 -1.35 2.44
N PHE A 169 -0.84 -2.08 2.53
CA PHE A 169 0.23 -1.76 3.48
C PHE A 169 1.62 -2.03 2.92
N CYS A 170 2.60 -1.34 3.50
CA CYS A 170 3.99 -1.44 3.10
C CYS A 170 4.68 -2.59 3.86
N TRP A 171 5.25 -3.56 3.13
CA TRP A 171 5.96 -4.70 3.73
C TRP A 171 7.16 -4.30 4.58
N LEU A 172 7.84 -3.20 4.22
CA LEU A 172 9.06 -2.78 4.90
C LEU A 172 8.78 -2.20 6.28
N CYS A 173 7.77 -1.33 6.41
CA CYS A 173 7.47 -0.63 7.67
C CYS A 173 6.19 -1.09 8.37
N LEU A 174 5.40 -1.99 7.76
CA LEU A 174 4.14 -2.50 8.30
C LEU A 174 3.16 -1.38 8.69
N ARG A 175 3.00 -0.40 7.80
CA ARG A 175 1.98 0.66 7.92
C ARG A 175 1.10 0.68 6.69
N GLU A 176 -0.15 1.11 6.86
CA GLU A 176 -1.06 1.32 5.75
C GLU A 176 -0.50 2.39 4.80
N ILE A 177 -0.67 2.17 3.51
CA ILE A 177 -0.14 3.03 2.45
C ILE A 177 -1.14 4.16 2.18
N ASN A 178 -0.61 5.38 2.08
CA ASN A 178 -1.28 6.54 1.51
C ASN A 178 -0.63 6.91 0.18
N ASP A 179 -1.27 7.77 -0.61
CA ASP A 179 -0.81 8.13 -1.96
C ASP A 179 0.64 8.66 -2.00
N LEU A 180 1.11 9.24 -0.89
CA LEU A 180 2.44 9.83 -0.74
C LEU A 180 3.46 8.89 -0.07
N HIS A 181 3.13 7.63 0.24
CA HIS A 181 3.99 6.76 1.07
C HIS A 181 5.37 6.53 0.45
N TYR A 182 5.41 6.29 -0.87
CA TYR A 182 6.63 6.01 -1.63
C TYR A 182 7.23 7.26 -2.28
N LEU A 183 6.46 8.35 -2.38
CA LEU A 183 6.90 9.65 -2.89
C LEU A 183 7.62 10.46 -1.81
N SER A 184 7.13 10.34 -0.57
CA SER A 184 7.72 11.01 0.58
C SER A 184 8.99 10.26 1.04
N PRO A 185 10.05 10.97 1.46
CA PRO A 185 11.31 10.39 1.96
C PRO A 185 11.15 9.69 3.32
N THR A 186 9.94 9.21 3.67
CA THR A 186 9.66 8.25 4.75
C THR A 186 10.67 7.10 4.71
N GLY A 187 11.12 6.76 3.50
CA GLY A 187 12.29 5.95 3.22
C GLY A 187 12.00 4.49 2.99
N CYS A 188 10.74 4.10 2.82
CA CYS A 188 10.42 2.80 2.27
C CYS A 188 10.46 2.86 0.75
N THR A 189 11.09 1.88 0.12
CA THR A 189 11.13 1.79 -1.34
C THR A 189 9.96 0.98 -1.86
N PHE A 190 9.49 1.33 -3.06
CA PHE A 190 8.50 0.53 -3.76
C PHE A 190 9.06 -0.86 -4.13
N TRP A 191 10.34 -0.91 -4.53
CA TRP A 191 11.05 -2.14 -4.89
C TRP A 191 12.22 -2.44 -3.94
N GLY A 192 12.59 -3.71 -3.81
CA GLY A 192 13.76 -4.15 -3.05
C GLY A 192 13.49 -4.50 -1.58
N LYS A 193 14.53 -4.91 -0.86
CA LYS A 193 14.41 -5.62 0.43
C LYS A 193 14.51 -4.74 1.68
N LYS A 194 15.05 -3.52 1.56
CA LYS A 194 15.37 -2.67 2.71
C LYS A 194 14.95 -1.21 2.47
N PRO A 195 14.50 -0.50 3.52
CA PRO A 195 14.34 0.95 3.48
C PRO A 195 15.64 1.66 3.08
N TRP A 196 15.52 2.88 2.54
CA TRP A 196 16.66 3.76 2.31
C TRP A 196 17.40 4.07 3.60
N THR A 197 18.73 4.02 3.51
CA THR A 197 19.60 4.47 4.60
C THR A 197 19.48 5.98 4.78
N ARG A 198 19.73 6.49 5.99
CA ARG A 198 19.62 7.93 6.30
C ARG A 198 20.43 8.80 5.35
N LYS A 199 21.64 8.37 4.97
CA LYS A 199 22.51 9.07 4.01
C LYS A 199 21.85 9.20 2.63
N LYS A 200 21.26 8.11 2.12
CA LYS A 200 20.57 8.12 0.83
C LYS A 200 19.32 9.00 0.87
N LYS A 201 18.54 8.95 1.97
CA LYS A 201 17.37 9.83 2.16
C LYS A 201 17.79 11.30 2.09
N LEU A 202 18.78 11.68 2.88
CA LEU A 202 19.30 13.04 2.93
C LEU A 202 19.83 13.48 1.57
N LEU A 203 20.60 12.63 0.88
CA LEU A 203 21.15 12.92 -0.44
C LEU A 203 20.06 13.20 -1.47
N CYS A 204 18.99 12.39 -1.50
CA CYS A 204 17.87 12.62 -2.42
C CYS A 204 17.02 13.84 -2.03
N GLN A 205 16.80 14.07 -0.73
CA GLN A 205 16.10 15.27 -0.26
C GLN A 205 16.86 16.54 -0.66
N VAL A 206 18.16 16.61 -0.39
CA VAL A 206 19.01 17.75 -0.75
C VAL A 206 19.12 17.87 -2.28
N GLY A 207 19.28 16.75 -2.98
CA GLY A 207 19.34 16.73 -4.45
C GLY A 207 18.06 17.25 -5.10
N THR A 208 16.89 16.90 -4.56
CA THR A 208 15.60 17.41 -5.07
C THR A 208 15.39 18.87 -4.69
N LEU A 209 15.74 19.26 -3.45
CA LEU A 209 15.60 20.62 -2.94
C LEU A 209 16.44 21.63 -3.73
N ILE A 210 17.67 21.25 -4.13
CA ILE A 210 18.56 22.11 -4.92
C ILE A 210 18.29 21.92 -6.42
N GLY A 211 18.13 20.68 -6.86
CA GLY A 211 18.00 20.33 -8.27
C GLY A 211 16.71 20.80 -8.91
N ALA A 212 15.57 20.75 -8.19
CA ALA A 212 14.30 21.17 -8.77
C ALA A 212 14.25 22.69 -9.03
N PRO A 213 14.60 23.60 -8.10
CA PRO A 213 14.63 25.03 -8.39
C PRO A 213 15.63 25.40 -9.50
N VAL A 214 16.81 24.79 -9.50
CA VAL A 214 17.83 25.04 -10.53
C VAL A 214 17.35 24.52 -11.90
N GLY A 215 16.78 23.32 -11.95
CA GLY A 215 16.23 22.74 -13.17
C GLY A 215 15.09 23.58 -13.74
N ILE A 216 14.15 24.01 -12.89
CA ILE A 216 13.04 24.88 -13.27
C ILE A 216 13.58 26.23 -13.77
N ALA A 217 14.53 26.85 -13.06
CA ALA A 217 15.12 28.12 -13.47
C ALA A 217 15.86 28.04 -14.81
N LEU A 218 16.61 26.97 -15.06
CA LEU A 218 17.30 26.75 -16.34
C LEU A 218 16.33 26.53 -17.50
N ILE A 219 15.30 25.70 -17.30
CA ILE A 219 14.28 25.44 -18.32
C ILE A 219 13.50 26.72 -18.62
N ALA A 220 13.05 27.44 -17.58
CA ALA A 220 12.37 28.72 -17.73
C ALA A 220 13.26 29.76 -18.43
N GLY A 221 14.53 29.83 -18.05
CA GLY A 221 15.51 30.77 -18.62
C GLY A 221 15.80 30.54 -20.11
N LEU A 222 15.65 29.32 -20.62
CA LEU A 222 15.81 29.01 -22.06
C LEU A 222 14.48 29.08 -22.82
N ALA A 223 13.41 28.54 -22.25
CA ALA A 223 12.11 28.43 -22.89
C ALA A 223 11.41 29.79 -23.01
N ILE A 224 11.46 30.63 -21.97
CA ILE A 224 10.76 31.93 -21.96
C ILE A 224 11.31 32.86 -23.07
N PRO A 225 12.63 33.10 -23.20
CA PRO A 225 13.15 33.89 -24.32
C PRO A 225 12.86 33.24 -25.68
N GLY A 226 12.98 31.91 -25.78
CA GLY A 226 12.67 31.17 -26.99
C GLY A 226 11.24 31.39 -27.48
N ILE A 227 10.27 31.40 -26.58
CA ILE A 227 8.85 31.64 -26.90
C ILE A 227 8.60 33.12 -27.19
N ILE A 228 9.13 34.03 -26.36
CA ILE A 228 8.94 35.49 -26.50
C ILE A 228 9.44 35.98 -27.87
N PHE A 229 10.59 35.50 -28.33
CA PHE A 229 11.15 35.89 -29.63
C PHE A 229 10.72 34.97 -30.78
N GLY A 230 10.57 33.67 -30.53
CA GLY A 230 10.26 32.68 -31.55
C GLY A 230 8.85 32.80 -32.10
N VAL A 231 7.85 33.04 -31.24
CA VAL A 231 6.44 33.14 -31.66
C VAL A 231 6.21 34.31 -32.63
N PRO A 232 6.66 35.55 -32.35
CA PRO A 232 6.50 36.66 -33.30
C PRO A 232 7.22 36.46 -34.63
N VAL A 233 8.43 35.89 -34.62
CA VAL A 233 9.18 35.58 -35.84
C VAL A 233 8.45 34.52 -36.68
N PHE A 234 7.96 33.47 -36.03
CA PHE A 234 7.21 32.40 -36.69
C PHE A 234 5.91 32.92 -37.30
N VAL A 235 5.11 33.66 -36.52
CA VAL A 235 3.85 34.27 -36.98
C VAL A 235 4.12 35.23 -38.13
N GLY A 236 5.12 36.11 -38.01
CA GLY A 236 5.51 37.04 -39.07
C GLY A 236 5.90 36.35 -40.37
N ARG A 237 6.75 35.30 -40.31
CA ARG A 237 7.13 34.50 -41.49
C ARG A 237 5.92 33.81 -42.12
N LYS A 238 5.07 33.18 -41.30
CA LYS A 238 3.90 32.42 -41.76
C LYS A 238 2.85 33.32 -42.41
N VAL A 239 2.58 34.50 -41.84
CA VAL A 239 1.65 35.49 -42.41
C VAL A 239 2.20 36.09 -43.71
N ASN A 240 3.49 36.46 -43.74
CA ASN A 240 4.11 37.02 -44.95
C ASN A 240 4.12 36.01 -46.12
N GLN A 241 4.37 34.72 -45.85
CA GLN A 241 4.29 33.65 -46.86
C GLN A 241 2.84 33.41 -47.33
N ARG A 242 1.88 33.34 -46.40
CA ARG A 242 0.48 33.03 -46.72
C ARG A 242 -0.20 34.11 -47.57
N PHE A 243 0.17 35.38 -47.35
CA PHE A 243 -0.38 36.52 -48.09
C PHE A 243 0.55 37.03 -49.20
N ALA A 244 1.42 36.18 -49.74
CA ALA A 244 2.34 36.53 -50.82
C ALA A 244 1.62 37.10 -52.07
N HIS A 245 0.39 36.66 -52.34
CA HIS A 245 -0.46 37.08 -53.46
C HIS A 245 -1.07 38.49 -53.34
N LEU A 246 -1.04 39.10 -52.15
CA LEU A 246 -1.60 40.45 -51.94
C LEU A 246 -0.61 41.56 -52.32
N THR A 247 -1.12 42.78 -52.47
CA THR A 247 -0.29 43.97 -52.71
C THR A 247 0.73 44.19 -51.59
N LYS A 248 1.91 44.70 -51.95
CA LYS A 248 3.07 44.86 -51.04
C LYS A 248 2.72 45.64 -49.76
N ILE A 249 1.85 46.65 -49.87
CA ILE A 249 1.38 47.48 -48.76
C ILE A 249 0.46 46.66 -47.83
N ARG A 250 -0.57 46.02 -48.37
CA ARG A 250 -1.52 45.20 -47.57
C ARG A 250 -0.81 44.04 -46.86
N ARG A 251 0.11 43.36 -47.55
CA ARG A 251 0.91 42.26 -46.97
C ARG A 251 1.78 42.74 -45.80
N ARG A 252 2.42 43.91 -45.93
CA ARG A 252 3.24 44.50 -44.85
C ARG A 252 2.39 44.91 -43.64
N CYS A 253 1.23 45.53 -43.86
CA CYS A 253 0.32 45.91 -42.77
C CYS A 253 -0.19 44.69 -41.99
N LEU A 254 -0.63 43.63 -42.69
CA LEU A 254 -1.09 42.39 -42.05
C LEU A 254 0.03 41.70 -41.25
N THR A 255 1.23 41.62 -41.82
CA THR A 255 2.39 41.03 -41.14
C THR A 255 2.75 41.82 -39.88
N ALA A 256 2.81 43.15 -39.95
CA ALA A 256 3.11 44.01 -38.81
C ALA A 256 2.05 43.89 -37.71
N GLY A 257 0.76 43.90 -38.06
CA GLY A 257 -0.32 43.72 -37.11
C GLY A 257 -0.30 42.36 -36.41
N SER A 258 -0.02 41.27 -37.15
CA SER A 258 0.11 39.93 -36.57
C SER A 258 1.34 39.79 -35.65
N VAL A 259 2.46 40.41 -35.99
CA VAL A 259 3.65 40.44 -35.12
C VAL A 259 3.35 41.20 -33.83
N ILE A 260 2.72 42.37 -33.90
CA ILE A 260 2.32 43.16 -32.72
C ILE A 260 1.36 42.36 -31.83
N GLY A 261 0.33 41.73 -32.42
CA GLY A 261 -0.58 40.88 -31.66
C GLY A 261 0.12 39.70 -30.98
N SER A 262 1.08 39.06 -31.66
CA SER A 262 1.83 37.95 -31.10
C SER A 262 2.80 38.33 -29.97
N LEU A 263 3.29 39.57 -29.94
CA LEU A 263 4.11 40.09 -28.83
C LEU A 263 3.32 40.23 -27.52
N VAL A 264 2.00 40.40 -27.61
CA VAL A 264 1.11 40.45 -26.44
C VAL A 264 0.74 39.05 -25.95
N VAL A 265 0.62 38.09 -26.87
CA VAL A 265 0.22 36.70 -26.55
C VAL A 265 1.41 35.84 -26.11
N SER A 266 2.62 36.11 -26.60
CA SER A 266 3.79 35.27 -26.32
C SER A 266 4.19 35.19 -24.83
N PRO A 267 4.05 36.23 -23.98
CA PRO A 267 4.33 36.11 -22.55
C PRO A 267 3.35 35.17 -21.83
N VAL A 268 2.07 35.18 -22.22
CA VAL A 268 1.05 34.29 -21.65
C VAL A 268 1.35 32.84 -22.03
N LEU A 269 1.69 32.59 -23.30
CA LEU A 269 2.10 31.26 -23.76
C LEU A 269 3.38 30.77 -23.07
N ALA A 270 4.33 31.67 -22.80
CA ALA A 270 5.57 31.33 -22.10
C ALA A 270 5.31 30.91 -20.64
N VAL A 271 4.38 31.58 -19.95
CA VAL A 271 3.98 31.22 -18.57
C VAL A 271 3.26 29.87 -18.54
N MET A 272 2.31 29.64 -19.46
CA MET A 272 1.56 28.37 -19.56
C MET A 272 2.44 27.17 -19.94
N ALA A 273 3.61 27.41 -20.54
CA ALA A 273 4.55 26.35 -20.90
C ALA A 273 5.45 25.92 -19.72
N VAL A 274 5.54 26.73 -18.66
CA VAL A 274 6.44 26.51 -17.51
C VAL A 274 5.65 26.23 -16.21
N GLY A 275 4.41 26.68 -16.10
CA GLY A 275 3.48 26.39 -14.99
C GLY A 275 2.65 25.14 -15.23
#